data_AF-B1IGA2-F1
#
_entry.id   AF-B1IGA2-F1
#
_cell.length_a   1.000
_cell.length_b   1.000
_cell.length_c   1.000
_cell.angle_alpha   90.00
_cell.angle_beta   90.00
_cell.angle_gamma   90.00
#
_symmetry.space_group_name_H-M   'P 1'
#
loop_
_entity.id
_entity.type
_entity.pdbx_description
1 polymer ?
#
loop_
_entity_poly.entity_id
_entity_poly.type
_entity_poly.pdbx_seq_one_letter_code
_entity_poly.pdbx_strand_id
1 'polypeptide(L)'
;MTTEQRKAVLVIRNYLNKDLEDNYILENYDLAVEQLINNAAKLENIKTPGVKSMSEGNQSISFESGASAWSITEDVKALLPTPYARMW
;
A
#
# COMPACT_ATOMS: atom_id res chain seq x y z
N MET A 1 -7.49 -3.73 16.87
CA MET A 1 -7.07 -4.02 15.49
C MET A 1 -8.28 -3.96 14.57
N THR A 2 -8.34 -2.98 13.67
CA THR A 2 -9.44 -2.84 12.69
C THR A 2 -9.25 -3.77 11.49
N THR A 3 -10.29 -3.91 10.66
CA THR A 3 -10.22 -4.69 9.43
C THR A 3 -9.20 -4.10 8.44
N GLU A 4 -9.07 -2.77 8.36
CA GLU A 4 -8.05 -2.13 7.53
C GLU A 4 -6.63 -2.41 8.03
N GLN A 5 -6.42 -2.35 9.34
CA GLN A 5 -5.12 -2.67 9.95
C GLN A 5 -4.73 -4.13 9.67
N ARG A 6 -5.66 -5.09 9.74
CA ARG A 6 -5.41 -6.49 9.36
C ARG A 6 -4.98 -6.65 7.91
N LYS A 7 -5.65 -5.96 6.98
CA LYS A 7 -5.28 -5.99 5.57
C LYS A 7 -3.90 -5.38 5.37
N ALA A 8 -3.60 -4.26 6.02
CA ALA A 8 -2.32 -3.61 5.90
C ALA A 8 -1.15 -4.46 6.43
N VAL A 9 -1.32 -5.02 7.62
CA VAL A 9 -0.34 -5.93 8.23
C VAL A 9 -0.07 -7.13 7.32
N LEU A 10 -1.11 -7.74 6.73
CA LEU A 10 -0.95 -8.87 5.83
C LEU A 10 -0.14 -8.50 4.57
N VAL A 11 -0.43 -7.34 3.98
CA VAL A 11 0.26 -6.85 2.79
C VAL A 11 1.73 -6.54 3.09
N ILE A 12 2.01 -5.87 4.22
CA ILE A 12 3.37 -5.56 4.68
C ILE A 12 4.15 -6.84 5.01
N ARG A 13 3.52 -7.80 5.71
CA ARG A 13 4.14 -9.10 6.03
C ARG A 13 4.53 -9.86 4.77
N ASN A 14 3.62 -9.91 3.79
CA ASN A 14 3.88 -10.55 2.51
C ASN A 14 5.02 -9.84 1.74
N TYR A 15 5.07 -8.51 1.80
CA TYR A 15 6.11 -7.72 1.15
C TYR A 15 7.49 -7.91 1.78
N LEU A 16 7.57 -7.91 3.11
CA LEU A 16 8.82 -8.14 3.83
C LEU A 16 9.28 -9.60 3.73
N ASN A 17 8.39 -10.52 3.35
CA ASN A 17 8.62 -11.95 3.26
C ASN A 17 9.30 -12.51 4.53
N LYS A 18 8.86 -12.01 5.68
CA LYS A 18 9.36 -12.38 7.01
C LYS A 18 8.20 -12.83 7.88
N ASP A 19 8.47 -13.79 8.75
CA ASP A 19 7.53 -14.19 9.79
C ASP A 19 7.59 -13.16 10.94
N LEU A 20 6.90 -12.04 10.74
CA LEU A 20 6.76 -10.98 11.73
C LEU A 20 5.41 -11.12 12.41
N GLU A 21 5.39 -10.88 13.72
CA GLU A 21 4.14 -10.81 14.46
C GLU A 21 3.33 -9.57 14.06
N ASP A 22 2.01 -9.73 13.99
CA ASP A 22 1.10 -8.66 13.63
C ASP A 22 1.26 -7.45 14.57
N ASN A 23 1.49 -7.68 15.87
CA ASN A 23 1.71 -6.62 16.85
C ASN A 23 3.02 -5.89 16.60
N TYR A 24 4.09 -6.61 16.22
CA TYR A 24 5.37 -6.01 15.88
C TYR A 24 5.24 -5.06 14.67
N ILE A 25 4.47 -5.46 13.66
CA ILE A 25 4.23 -4.62 12.48
C ILE A 25 3.43 -3.36 12.86
N LEU A 26 2.43 -3.49 13.74
CA LEU A 26 1.63 -2.34 14.18
C LEU A 26 2.41 -1.38 15.08
N GLU A 27 3.38 -1.85 15.85
CA GLU A 27 4.17 -0.99 16.75
C GLU A 27 5.40 -0.37 16.07
N ASN A 28 6.05 -1.09 15.14
CA ASN A 28 7.29 -0.64 14.51
C ASN A 28 7.05 -0.01 13.12
N TYR A 29 5.94 -0.34 12.48
CA TYR A 29 5.58 0.15 11.14
C TYR A 29 4.18 0.78 11.14
N ASP A 30 3.78 1.39 12.26
CA ASP A 30 2.54 2.13 12.43
C ASP A 30 2.31 3.15 11.30
N LEU A 31 3.33 3.95 10.98
CA LEU A 31 3.29 4.94 9.90
C LEU A 31 3.07 4.31 8.53
N ALA A 32 3.69 3.16 8.25
CA ALA A 32 3.52 2.45 7.00
C ALA A 32 2.12 1.84 6.87
N VAL A 33 1.57 1.33 7.99
CA VAL A 33 0.20 0.82 8.08
C VAL A 33 -0.80 1.94 7.81
N GLU A 34 -0.67 3.08 8.50
CA GLU A 34 -1.54 4.23 8.29
C GLU A 34 -1.47 4.76 6.86
N GLN A 35 -0.26 4.88 6.30
CA GLN A 35 -0.07 5.34 4.93
C GLN A 35 -0.75 4.40 3.92
N LEU A 36 -0.63 3.08 4.11
CA LEU A 36 -1.30 2.10 3.26
C LEU A 36 -2.83 2.22 3.34
N ILE A 37 -3.37 2.37 4.55
CA ILE A 37 -4.82 2.53 4.77
C ILE A 37 -5.32 3.82 4.11
N ASN A 38 -4.57 4.92 4.26
CA ASN A 38 -4.88 6.20 3.62
C ASN A 38 -4.85 6.10 2.09
N ASN A 39 -3.86 5.40 1.53
CA ASN A 39 -3.76 5.18 0.10
C ASN A 39 -4.91 4.30 -0.43
N ALA A 40 -5.28 3.25 0.31
CA ALA A 40 -6.41 2.40 -0.01
C ALA A 40 -7.73 3.19 0.00
N ALA A 41 -7.97 3.98 1.05
CA ALA A 41 -9.16 4.79 1.20
C ALA A 41 -9.28 5.85 0.08
N LYS A 42 -8.17 6.50 -0.30
CA LYS A 42 -8.13 7.44 -1.43
C LYS A 42 -8.50 6.75 -2.75
N LEU A 43 -7.94 5.57 -3.03
CA LEU A 43 -8.23 4.82 -4.25
C LEU A 43 -9.67 4.28 -4.27
N GLU A 44 -10.22 3.84 -3.14
CA GLU A 44 -11.63 3.45 -3.03
C GLU A 44 -12.56 4.64 -3.27
N ASN A 45 -12.19 5.84 -2.81
CA ASN A 45 -12.94 7.07 -3.08
C ASN A 45 -12.86 7.49 -4.56
N ILE A 46 -11.68 7.37 -5.18
CA ILE A 46 -11.47 7.66 -6.62
C ILE A 46 -12.24 6.69 -7.52
N LYS A 47 -12.51 5.45 -7.08
CA LYS A 47 -13.27 4.45 -7.83
C LYS A 47 -14.79 4.73 -7.90
N THR A 48 -15.27 5.85 -7.37
CA THR A 48 -16.64 6.31 -7.59
C THR A 48 -16.85 6.72 -9.07
N PRO A 49 -17.99 6.34 -9.69
CA PRO A 49 -18.06 6.13 -11.13
C PRO A 49 -18.24 7.44 -11.89
N GLY A 50 -17.33 7.78 -12.81
CA GLY A 50 -17.61 8.85 -13.75
C GLY A 50 -16.47 9.38 -14.60
N VAL A 51 -15.21 9.15 -14.26
CA VAL A 51 -14.10 9.74 -15.04
C VAL A 51 -13.16 8.65 -15.54
N LYS A 52 -13.55 8.04 -16.67
CA LYS A 52 -12.61 7.47 -17.62
C LYS A 52 -11.75 8.63 -18.13
N SER A 53 -10.48 8.65 -17.74
CA SER A 53 -9.43 9.61 -18.14
C SER A 53 -9.71 11.08 -17.82
N MET A 54 -9.15 11.57 -16.71
CA MET A 54 -8.69 12.96 -16.63
C MET A 54 -7.23 12.96 -17.07
N SER A 55 -6.99 13.32 -18.33
CA SER A 55 -5.65 13.68 -18.82
C SER A 55 -5.43 15.15 -18.48
N GLU A 56 -4.94 15.44 -17.28
CA GLU A 56 -4.51 16.79 -16.91
C GLU A 56 -2.98 16.85 -17.08
N GLY A 57 -2.54 17.51 -18.15
CA GLY A 57 -1.18 18.05 -18.32
C GLY A 57 0.00 17.11 -18.01
N ASN A 58 0.49 16.39 -19.02
CA ASN A 58 1.82 15.74 -19.02
C ASN A 58 2.12 14.71 -17.91
N GLN A 59 1.17 14.42 -17.01
CA GLN A 59 1.29 13.35 -16.02
C GLN A 59 0.30 12.24 -16.37
N SER A 60 0.79 11.25 -17.12
CA SER A 60 0.07 10.02 -17.39
C SER A 60 -0.08 9.23 -16.09
N ILE A 61 -1.22 9.34 -15.43
CA ILE A 61 -1.64 8.38 -14.40
C ILE A 61 -2.06 7.11 -15.15
N SER A 62 -1.08 6.29 -15.50
CA SER A 62 -1.31 4.94 -16.01
C SER A 62 -1.86 4.12 -14.84
N PHE A 63 -3.18 4.14 -14.67
CA PHE A 63 -3.85 3.16 -13.85
C PHE A 63 -3.68 1.82 -14.56
N GLU A 64 -2.60 1.10 -14.25
CA GLU A 64 -2.50 -0.30 -14.62
C GLU A 64 -3.80 -0.96 -14.19
N SER A 65 -4.47 -1.59 -15.16
CA SER A 65 -5.75 -2.29 -15.01
C SER A 65 -5.54 -3.47 -14.05
N GLY A 66 -5.44 -3.17 -12.77
CA GLY A 66 -4.85 -4.05 -11.76
C GLY A 66 -4.40 -3.35 -10.47
N ALA A 67 -4.44 -2.02 -10.39
CA ALA A 67 -4.19 -1.28 -9.14
C ALA A 67 -5.18 -1.69 -8.04
N SER A 68 -4.80 -2.72 -7.29
CA SER A 68 -5.44 -3.12 -6.06
C SER A 68 -5.30 -1.95 -5.09
N ALA A 69 -6.41 -1.56 -4.45
CA ALA A 69 -6.40 -0.52 -3.42
C ALA A 69 -5.41 -0.85 -2.29
N TRP A 70 -5.01 -2.12 -2.18
CA TRP A 70 -4.07 -2.68 -1.22
C TRP A 70 -2.77 -3.10 -1.91
N SER A 71 -1.94 -2.12 -2.28
CA SER A 71 -0.63 -2.34 -2.88
C SER A 71 0.44 -1.52 -2.18
N ILE A 72 1.66 -2.07 -2.08
CA ILE A 72 2.81 -1.37 -1.48
C ILE A 72 3.34 -0.34 -2.49
N THR A 73 2.93 0.91 -2.32
CA THR A 73 3.37 2.07 -3.10
C THR A 73 4.76 2.55 -2.65
N GLU A 74 5.46 3.35 -3.45
CA GLU A 74 6.85 3.77 -3.17
C GLU A 74 7.01 4.55 -1.86
N ASP A 75 6.02 5.37 -1.51
CA ASP A 75 5.91 6.07 -0.22
C ASP A 75 5.80 5.09 0.96
N VAL A 76 5.02 4.01 0.82
CA VAL A 76 4.94 2.96 1.85
C VAL A 76 6.25 2.17 1.91
N LYS A 77 6.93 1.92 0.78
CA LYS A 77 8.25 1.26 0.76
C LYS A 77 9.32 2.08 1.48
N ALA A 78 9.28 3.40 1.37
CA ALA A 78 10.24 4.28 2.05
C ALA A 78 10.12 4.22 3.58
N LEU A 79 8.94 3.87 4.09
CA LEU A 79 8.66 3.71 5.52
C LEU A 79 8.96 2.28 6.04
N LEU A 80 9.18 1.33 5.13
CA LEU A 80 9.51 -0.04 5.46
C LEU A 80 11.01 -0.28 5.29
N PRO A 81 11.61 -1.18 6.09
CA PRO A 81 12.98 -1.59 5.85
C PRO A 81 13.05 -2.21 4.45
N THR A 82 14.15 -1.93 3.73
CA THR A 82 14.40 -2.52 2.40
C THR A 82 14.12 -4.02 2.47
N PRO A 83 13.18 -4.54 1.66
CA PRO A 83 12.88 -5.96 1.66
C PRO A 83 14.16 -6.71 1.35
N TYR A 84 14.32 -7.91 1.92
CA TYR A 84 15.51 -8.73 1.73
C TYR A 84 15.57 -9.11 0.24
N ALA A 85 16.19 -8.26 -0.57
CA ALA A 85 16.50 -8.56 -1.95
C ALA A 85 17.48 -9.73 -1.87
N ARG A 86 17.04 -10.90 -2.32
CA ARG A 86 17.90 -12.06 -2.50
C ARG A 86 18.95 -11.65 -3.54
N MET A 87 20.06 -11.07 -3.08
CA MET A 87 21.26 -10.88 -3.90
C MET A 87 21.74 -12.28 -4.24
N TRP A 88 21.71 -12.58 -5.53
CA TRP A 88 22.17 -13.81 -6.15
C TRP A 88 23.67 -13.74 -6.38
#